data_AF-A0A0S8H3E5-F1
#
_entry.id   AF-A0A0S8H3E5-F1
#
_cell.length_a   1.000
_cell.length_b   1.000
_cell.length_c   1.000
_cell.angle_alpha   90.00
_cell.angle_beta   90.00
_cell.angle_gamma   90.00
#
_symmetry.space_group_name_H-M   'P 1'
#
loop_
_entity.id
_entity.type
_entity.pdbx_description
1 polymer ?
#
loop_
_entity_poly.entity_id
_entity_poly.type
_entity_poly.pdbx_seq_one_letter_code
_entity_poly.pdbx_strand_id
1 'polypeptide(L)'
;MTGGGFVETLDTTGIADISLGFAATGEGTLNITGAGSRVKGEDFIVGGSGTGHLTVSAGGVMDCTIGTTADAFVGAAAGASGDVTITGDNSVWNARDIRIGSAGTGTLDIEAGGKADASGQFIIGELATGSGTVTVTGSGASADSLLEVGNRLTVGALGEGTLNVEAGADVTVAENLYVGISAASAFNHTVTVTGTSSTI
;
A
#
# COMPACT_ATOMS: atom_id res chain seq x y z
N MET A 1 3.17 -7.88 30.08
CA MET A 1 2.72 -8.84 29.05
C MET A 1 2.13 -8.01 27.92
N THR A 2 2.88 -7.82 26.84
CA THR A 2 2.49 -7.07 25.62
C THR A 2 1.60 -7.95 24.74
N GLY A 3 0.42 -8.28 25.24
CA GLY A 3 -0.54 -9.13 24.51
C GLY A 3 -1.28 -8.31 23.46
N GLY A 4 -0.66 -8.08 22.31
CA GLY A 4 -1.36 -7.56 21.13
C GLY A 4 -2.33 -8.61 20.55
N GLY A 5 -3.30 -8.15 19.76
CA GLY A 5 -4.22 -9.05 19.07
C GLY A 5 -3.53 -9.73 17.89
N PHE A 6 -3.79 -11.02 17.67
CA PHE A 6 -3.26 -11.77 16.52
C PHE A 6 -4.41 -12.35 15.70
N VAL A 7 -4.44 -12.04 14.40
CA VAL A 7 -5.34 -12.63 13.41
C VAL A 7 -4.49 -13.24 12.30
N GLU A 8 -4.73 -14.49 11.95
CA GLU A 8 -4.09 -15.15 10.82
C GLU A 8 -5.15 -15.89 10.01
N THR A 9 -5.18 -15.63 8.71
CA THR A 9 -5.84 -16.49 7.73
C THR A 9 -4.82 -17.53 7.25
N LEU A 10 -5.26 -18.78 7.20
CA LEU A 10 -4.44 -19.93 6.77
C LEU A 10 -4.88 -20.46 5.41
N ASP A 11 -5.85 -19.78 4.77
CA ASP A 11 -6.23 -20.13 3.43
C ASP A 11 -5.09 -19.72 2.49
N THR A 12 -4.79 -20.60 1.53
CA THR A 12 -3.81 -20.34 0.47
C THR A 12 -4.41 -20.67 -0.90
N THR A 13 -5.74 -20.79 -0.94
CA THR A 13 -6.53 -21.30 -2.06
C THR A 13 -7.84 -20.53 -2.15
N GLY A 14 -7.83 -19.27 -2.62
CA GLY A 14 -9.06 -18.47 -2.62
C GLY A 14 -8.99 -17.12 -3.32
N ILE A 15 -10.12 -16.41 -3.29
CA ILE A 15 -10.30 -15.04 -3.79
C ILE A 15 -10.17 -14.05 -2.61
N ALA A 16 -8.92 -13.71 -2.26
CA ALA A 16 -8.57 -12.89 -1.09
C ALA A 16 -8.93 -13.44 0.29
N ASP A 17 -7.93 -13.54 1.16
CA ASP A 17 -8.07 -14.00 2.53
C ASP A 17 -8.81 -12.98 3.41
N ILE A 18 -8.53 -11.71 3.19
CA ILE A 18 -9.12 -10.60 3.94
C ILE A 18 -9.50 -9.51 2.93
N SER A 19 -10.79 -9.16 2.89
CA SER A 19 -11.33 -8.13 2.01
C SER A 19 -12.18 -7.11 2.77
N LEU A 20 -11.75 -5.86 2.76
CA LEU A 20 -12.48 -4.71 3.30
C LEU A 20 -13.28 -4.06 2.18
N GLY A 21 -14.58 -3.86 2.36
CA GLY A 21 -15.44 -3.34 1.29
C GLY A 21 -15.61 -4.32 0.13
N PHE A 22 -15.86 -5.61 0.43
CA PHE A 22 -15.94 -6.67 -0.57
C PHE A 22 -17.00 -6.42 -1.66
N ALA A 23 -18.22 -6.01 -1.27
CA ALA A 23 -19.34 -5.78 -2.19
C ALA A 23 -19.50 -4.30 -2.57
N ALA A 24 -20.19 -3.99 -3.69
CA ALA A 24 -20.29 -2.65 -4.29
C ALA A 24 -20.78 -1.50 -3.36
N THR A 25 -21.51 -1.83 -2.30
CA THR A 25 -21.95 -0.86 -1.26
C THR A 25 -21.44 -1.26 0.13
N GLY A 26 -20.53 -2.24 0.18
CA GLY A 26 -19.93 -2.71 1.41
C GLY A 26 -18.89 -1.72 1.89
N GLU A 27 -18.90 -1.46 3.19
CA GLU A 27 -17.89 -0.68 3.88
C GLU A 27 -17.15 -1.60 4.85
N GLY A 28 -15.82 -1.58 4.81
CA GLY A 28 -14.98 -2.36 5.73
C GLY A 28 -13.90 -1.49 6.35
N THR A 29 -13.64 -1.70 7.64
CA THR A 29 -12.56 -1.01 8.34
C THR A 29 -11.76 -2.00 9.16
N LEU A 30 -10.43 -1.89 9.10
CA LEU A 30 -9.51 -2.64 9.93
C LEU A 30 -8.50 -1.69 10.56
N ASN A 31 -8.39 -1.75 11.89
CA ASN A 31 -7.38 -1.01 12.65
C ASN A 31 -6.45 -2.00 13.33
N ILE A 32 -5.15 -1.92 13.03
CA ILE A 32 -4.11 -2.73 13.63
C ILE A 32 -3.23 -1.80 14.47
N THR A 33 -3.56 -1.69 15.74
CA THR A 33 -2.93 -0.71 16.64
C THR A 33 -2.18 -1.39 17.78
N GLY A 34 -1.01 -0.88 18.11
CA GLY A 34 -0.25 -1.24 19.30
C GLY A 34 0.80 -2.32 19.05
N ALA A 35 1.91 -2.21 19.75
CA ALA A 35 3.03 -3.14 19.66
C ALA A 35 2.58 -4.59 19.92
N GLY A 36 2.90 -5.47 18.98
CA GLY A 36 2.55 -6.89 19.04
C GLY A 36 1.18 -7.23 18.45
N SER A 37 0.37 -6.24 18.05
CA SER A 37 -0.84 -6.47 17.27
C SER A 37 -0.45 -6.82 15.84
N ARG A 38 -0.98 -7.93 15.31
CA ARG A 38 -0.63 -8.42 13.99
C ARG A 38 -1.82 -9.02 13.27
N VAL A 39 -1.93 -8.73 11.98
CA VAL A 39 -2.82 -9.42 11.06
C VAL A 39 -1.97 -10.02 9.96
N LYS A 40 -2.21 -11.28 9.63
CA LYS A 40 -1.44 -12.04 8.65
C LYS A 40 -2.36 -12.76 7.67
N GLY A 41 -2.01 -12.73 6.39
CA GLY A 41 -2.72 -13.43 5.32
C GLY A 41 -1.89 -13.58 4.06
N GLU A 42 -2.42 -14.25 3.03
CA GLU A 42 -1.85 -14.26 1.68
C GLU A 42 -2.29 -13.00 0.94
N ASP A 43 -3.55 -12.96 0.51
CA ASP A 43 -4.11 -11.88 -0.27
C ASP A 43 -4.91 -10.91 0.59
N PHE A 44 -4.65 -9.61 0.42
CA PHE A 44 -5.33 -8.56 1.17
C PHE A 44 -5.90 -7.49 0.25
N ILE A 45 -7.18 -7.21 0.43
CA ILE A 45 -7.89 -6.24 -0.40
C ILE A 45 -8.51 -5.16 0.48
N VAL A 46 -8.20 -3.90 0.16
CA VAL A 46 -8.84 -2.71 0.72
C VAL A 46 -9.64 -2.04 -0.39
N GLY A 47 -10.97 -2.04 -0.27
CA GLY A 47 -11.85 -1.58 -1.34
C GLY A 47 -11.94 -2.62 -2.46
N GLY A 48 -12.61 -3.74 -2.19
CA GLY A 48 -12.80 -4.82 -3.17
C GLY A 48 -13.69 -4.40 -4.33
N SER A 49 -14.98 -4.23 -4.06
CA SER A 49 -15.93 -3.57 -4.98
C SER A 49 -16.58 -2.34 -4.37
N GLY A 50 -16.52 -2.18 -3.04
CA GLY A 50 -17.02 -1.03 -2.29
C GLY A 50 -15.88 -0.24 -1.67
N THR A 51 -16.04 0.15 -0.41
CA THR A 51 -15.10 1.02 0.30
C THR A 51 -14.37 0.28 1.42
N GLY A 52 -13.05 0.33 1.44
CA GLY A 52 -12.23 -0.26 2.49
C GLY A 52 -11.28 0.75 3.12
N HIS A 53 -11.06 0.63 4.42
CA HIS A 53 -10.11 1.45 5.17
C HIS A 53 -9.21 0.59 6.05
N LEU A 54 -7.90 0.72 5.89
CA LEU A 54 -6.90 0.10 6.78
C LEU A 54 -6.10 1.20 7.48
N THR A 55 -5.96 1.07 8.79
CA THR A 55 -4.97 1.83 9.57
C THR A 55 -4.04 0.88 10.32
N VAL A 56 -2.73 1.02 10.12
CA VAL A 56 -1.70 0.33 10.90
C VAL A 56 -0.94 1.38 11.71
N SER A 57 -1.00 1.26 13.03
CA SER A 57 -0.49 2.30 13.91
C SER A 57 0.16 1.81 15.20
N ALA A 58 0.98 2.68 15.81
CA ALA A 58 1.60 2.46 17.12
C ALA A 58 2.31 1.10 17.26
N GLY A 59 3.02 0.65 16.23
CA GLY A 59 3.76 -0.62 16.23
C GLY A 59 2.94 -1.85 15.82
N GLY A 60 1.76 -1.66 15.22
CA GLY A 60 0.97 -2.71 14.61
C GLY A 60 1.63 -3.25 13.32
N VAL A 61 1.29 -4.49 12.94
CA VAL A 61 1.84 -5.10 11.71
C VAL A 61 0.73 -5.73 10.87
N MET A 62 0.67 -5.34 9.60
CA MET A 62 -0.02 -6.07 8.54
C MET A 62 1.00 -6.88 7.75
N ASP A 63 0.79 -8.19 7.61
CA ASP A 63 1.73 -9.09 6.93
C ASP A 63 1.01 -9.96 5.88
N CYS A 64 1.13 -9.54 4.63
CA CYS A 64 0.57 -10.17 3.43
C CYS A 64 1.65 -10.95 2.66
N THR A 65 2.40 -11.79 3.37
CA THR A 65 3.52 -12.56 2.79
C THR A 65 3.33 -14.07 2.88
N ILE A 66 2.16 -14.55 3.33
CA ILE A 66 1.85 -15.97 3.29
C ILE A 66 1.64 -16.40 1.84
N GLY A 67 2.08 -17.61 1.49
CA GLY A 67 1.81 -18.20 0.19
C GLY A 67 2.82 -17.80 -0.89
N THR A 68 2.50 -18.09 -2.14
CA THR A 68 3.45 -17.90 -3.27
C THR A 68 2.98 -16.90 -4.30
N THR A 69 1.71 -16.47 -4.19
CA THR A 69 1.06 -15.54 -5.11
C THR A 69 0.49 -14.31 -4.40
N ALA A 70 0.82 -14.11 -3.13
CA ALA A 70 0.35 -13.02 -2.30
C ALA A 70 0.35 -11.67 -3.04
N ASP A 71 -0.84 -11.09 -3.15
CA ASP A 71 -1.07 -9.79 -3.75
C ASP A 71 -1.89 -8.91 -2.79
N ALA A 72 -1.42 -7.68 -2.62
CA ALA A 72 -2.13 -6.64 -1.91
C ALA A 72 -2.76 -5.65 -2.90
N PHE A 73 -4.06 -5.40 -2.77
CA PHE A 73 -4.79 -4.44 -3.60
C PHE A 73 -5.45 -3.36 -2.76
N VAL A 74 -5.33 -2.11 -3.22
CA VAL A 74 -6.05 -0.96 -2.68
C VAL A 74 -6.83 -0.33 -3.83
N GLY A 75 -8.16 -0.33 -3.75
CA GLY A 75 -9.03 0.04 -4.88
C GLY A 75 -8.99 -1.01 -6.00
N ALA A 76 -9.47 -2.22 -5.70
CA ALA A 76 -9.28 -3.39 -6.57
C ALA A 76 -10.14 -3.36 -7.84
N ALA A 77 -11.44 -3.07 -7.73
CA ALA A 77 -12.37 -3.05 -8.86
C ALA A 77 -12.76 -1.64 -9.32
N ALA A 78 -13.26 -1.51 -10.55
CA ALA A 78 -13.77 -0.25 -11.06
C ALA A 78 -14.91 0.30 -10.19
N GLY A 79 -14.78 1.54 -9.74
CA GLY A 79 -15.70 2.20 -8.82
C GLY A 79 -15.47 1.88 -7.33
N ALA A 80 -14.55 0.97 -6.99
CA ALA A 80 -14.16 0.72 -5.61
C ALA A 80 -13.21 1.82 -5.09
N SER A 81 -13.20 2.01 -3.77
CA SER A 81 -12.29 2.94 -3.07
C SER A 81 -11.58 2.23 -1.95
N GLY A 82 -10.25 2.30 -1.92
CA GLY A 82 -9.43 1.79 -0.84
C GLY A 82 -8.53 2.86 -0.27
N ASP A 83 -8.44 2.93 1.05
CA ASP A 83 -7.56 3.87 1.75
C ASP A 83 -6.73 3.16 2.81
N VAL A 84 -5.41 3.36 2.77
CA VAL A 84 -4.46 2.75 3.72
C VAL A 84 -3.60 3.83 4.35
N THR A 85 -3.51 3.82 5.68
CA THR A 85 -2.60 4.68 6.44
C THR A 85 -1.66 3.82 7.30
N ILE A 86 -0.36 4.01 7.13
CA ILE A 86 0.69 3.40 7.96
C ILE A 86 1.40 4.51 8.73
N THR A 87 1.21 4.56 10.04
CA THR A 87 1.62 5.72 10.85
C THR A 87 2.24 5.33 12.20
N GLY A 88 3.28 6.04 12.61
CA GLY A 88 3.98 5.82 13.87
C GLY A 88 5.10 4.77 13.80
N ASP A 89 6.11 4.95 14.64
CA ASP A 89 7.28 4.08 14.72
C ASP A 89 6.93 2.59 14.82
N ASN A 90 7.63 1.77 14.03
CA ASN A 90 7.48 0.31 13.96
C ASN A 90 6.11 -0.17 13.46
N SER A 91 5.25 0.72 12.95
CA SER A 91 4.06 0.31 12.20
C SER A 91 4.48 -0.15 10.82
N VAL A 92 4.16 -1.39 10.46
CA VAL A 92 4.65 -2.00 9.23
C VAL A 92 3.54 -2.65 8.43
N TRP A 93 3.54 -2.41 7.12
CA TRP A 93 2.83 -3.24 6.15
C TRP A 93 3.83 -3.98 5.26
N ASN A 94 3.84 -5.30 5.34
CA ASN A 94 4.64 -6.15 4.47
C ASN A 94 3.71 -6.84 3.46
N ALA A 95 4.12 -6.88 2.21
CA ALA A 95 3.46 -7.66 1.17
C ALA A 95 4.49 -8.13 0.14
N ARG A 96 4.09 -9.08 -0.71
CA ARG A 96 4.90 -9.43 -1.88
C ARG A 96 4.72 -8.38 -2.97
N ASP A 97 3.56 -8.36 -3.63
CA ASP A 97 3.24 -7.32 -4.61
C ASP A 97 2.17 -6.38 -4.04
N ILE A 98 2.31 -5.07 -4.27
CA ILE A 98 1.35 -4.04 -3.86
C ILE A 98 0.83 -3.29 -5.07
N ARG A 99 -0.48 -3.15 -5.18
CA ARG A 99 -1.18 -2.39 -6.22
C ARG A 99 -2.08 -1.34 -5.60
N ILE A 100 -1.76 -0.07 -5.88
CA ILE A 100 -2.53 1.09 -5.42
C ILE A 100 -3.30 1.66 -6.59
N GLY A 101 -4.64 1.64 -6.50
CA GLY A 101 -5.53 1.99 -7.60
C GLY A 101 -5.42 1.00 -8.75
N SER A 102 -5.79 -0.26 -8.52
CA SER A 102 -5.70 -1.32 -9.54
C SER A 102 -6.67 -1.06 -10.70
N ALA A 103 -7.98 -1.21 -10.49
CA ALA A 103 -9.03 -0.74 -11.40
C ALA A 103 -9.88 0.39 -10.83
N GLY A 104 -9.83 0.61 -9.51
CA GLY A 104 -10.55 1.65 -8.79
C GLY A 104 -9.63 2.75 -8.29
N THR A 105 -10.08 3.45 -7.25
CA THR A 105 -9.30 4.48 -6.58
C THR A 105 -8.59 3.90 -5.35
N GLY A 106 -7.28 4.07 -5.26
CA GLY A 106 -6.49 3.62 -4.12
C GLY A 106 -5.59 4.71 -3.58
N THR A 107 -5.55 4.84 -2.26
CA THR A 107 -4.65 5.76 -1.55
C THR A 107 -3.79 5.00 -0.54
N LEU A 108 -2.51 5.36 -0.45
CA LEU A 108 -1.60 4.89 0.59
C LEU A 108 -0.82 6.07 1.15
N ASP A 109 -0.99 6.33 2.44
CA ASP A 109 -0.23 7.30 3.20
C ASP A 109 0.73 6.59 4.16
N ILE A 110 2.02 6.88 4.04
CA ILE A 110 3.07 6.40 4.94
C ILE A 110 3.67 7.62 5.64
N GLU A 111 3.48 7.71 6.94
CA GLU A 111 3.80 8.91 7.70
C GLU A 111 4.32 8.60 9.10
N ALA A 112 4.89 9.61 9.76
CA ALA A 112 5.30 9.55 11.16
C ALA A 112 6.14 8.31 11.54
N GLY A 113 7.06 7.87 10.66
CA GLY A 113 7.94 6.72 10.91
C GLY A 113 7.32 5.35 10.57
N GLY A 114 6.18 5.33 9.88
CA GLY A 114 5.60 4.12 9.31
C GLY A 114 6.44 3.53 8.17
N LYS A 115 6.27 2.22 7.92
CA LYS A 115 6.97 1.51 6.85
C LYS A 115 6.02 0.67 6.00
N ALA A 116 6.14 0.76 4.67
CA ALA A 116 5.62 -0.25 3.75
C ALA A 116 6.78 -0.97 3.05
N ASP A 117 6.68 -2.29 2.96
CA ASP A 117 7.68 -3.19 2.39
C ASP A 117 7.01 -4.11 1.36
N ALA A 118 7.31 -3.87 0.09
CA ALA A 118 6.89 -4.72 -1.02
C ALA A 118 8.10 -5.50 -1.52
N SER A 119 8.20 -6.78 -1.18
CA SER A 119 9.35 -7.60 -1.60
C SER A 119 9.41 -7.86 -3.13
N GLY A 120 8.30 -7.69 -3.82
CA GLY A 120 8.14 -7.82 -5.27
C GLY A 120 7.85 -6.48 -5.96
N GLN A 121 6.79 -6.44 -6.76
CA GLN A 121 6.39 -5.28 -7.55
C GLN A 121 5.52 -4.31 -6.75
N PHE A 122 5.71 -3.02 -7.01
CA PHE A 122 4.83 -1.97 -6.51
C PHE A 122 4.27 -1.17 -7.69
N ILE A 123 2.95 -1.15 -7.85
CA ILE A 123 2.28 -0.50 -8.99
C ILE A 123 1.27 0.52 -8.47
N ILE A 124 1.34 1.74 -9.03
CA ILE A 124 0.40 2.83 -8.77
C ILE A 124 -0.36 3.12 -10.07
N GLY A 125 -1.67 2.97 -10.10
CA GLY A 125 -2.49 3.14 -11.32
C GLY A 125 -2.30 1.99 -12.32
N GLU A 126 -2.73 0.78 -11.97
CA GLU A 126 -2.43 -0.43 -12.75
C GLU A 126 -3.21 -0.51 -14.07
N LEU A 127 -4.54 -0.48 -14.00
CA LEU A 127 -5.44 -0.67 -15.14
C LEU A 127 -5.99 0.67 -15.63
N ALA A 128 -6.57 0.69 -16.83
CA ALA A 128 -6.95 1.94 -17.51
C ALA A 128 -7.93 2.84 -16.73
N THR A 129 -8.73 2.28 -15.82
CA THR A 129 -9.63 3.02 -14.92
C THR A 129 -9.05 3.24 -13.51
N GLY A 130 -7.90 2.64 -13.22
CA GLY A 130 -7.23 2.73 -11.94
C GLY A 130 -6.65 4.13 -11.71
N SER A 131 -6.82 4.64 -10.50
CA SER A 131 -6.21 5.88 -10.03
C SER A 131 -5.57 5.62 -8.69
N GLY A 132 -4.23 5.62 -8.66
CA GLY A 132 -3.44 5.36 -7.47
C GLY A 132 -2.71 6.60 -7.02
N THR A 133 -2.73 6.86 -5.70
CA THR A 133 -1.90 7.89 -5.07
C THR A 133 -1.16 7.29 -3.89
N VAL A 134 0.16 7.50 -3.85
CA VAL A 134 1.00 7.16 -2.71
C VAL A 134 1.69 8.41 -2.21
N THR A 135 1.60 8.66 -0.91
CA THR A 135 2.31 9.74 -0.24
C THR A 135 3.19 9.16 0.84
N VAL A 136 4.49 9.43 0.77
CA VAL A 136 5.47 9.08 1.81
C VAL A 136 5.97 10.38 2.42
N THR A 137 5.64 10.62 3.69
CA THR A 137 5.99 11.86 4.39
C THR A 137 6.92 11.53 5.54
N GLY A 138 8.15 12.02 5.48
CA GLY A 138 9.12 11.86 6.56
C GLY A 138 8.62 12.49 7.86
N SER A 139 9.12 11.98 8.99
CA SER A 139 8.77 12.51 10.31
C SER A 139 9.65 13.71 10.69
N GLY A 140 10.80 13.88 10.02
CA GLY A 140 11.87 14.79 10.44
C GLY A 140 12.51 14.42 11.78
N ALA A 141 12.16 13.25 12.34
CA ALA A 141 12.64 12.71 13.61
C ALA A 141 13.56 11.50 13.38
N SER A 142 13.86 10.69 14.41
CA SER A 142 14.89 9.63 14.34
C SER A 142 14.55 8.42 13.47
N ALA A 143 13.30 8.27 13.04
CA ALA A 143 12.86 7.24 12.09
C ALA A 143 12.05 7.92 10.99
N ASP A 144 12.65 8.01 9.80
CA ASP A 144 11.94 8.52 8.63
C ASP A 144 10.96 7.45 8.12
N SER A 145 9.90 7.92 7.48
CA SER A 145 8.90 7.04 6.85
C SER A 145 9.52 6.37 5.63
N LEU A 146 9.30 5.06 5.48
CA LEU A 146 10.00 4.25 4.48
C LEU A 146 9.02 3.54 3.53
N LEU A 147 9.32 3.60 2.24
CA LEU A 147 8.77 2.68 1.24
C LEU A 147 9.91 1.89 0.61
N GLU A 148 9.91 0.57 0.82
CA GLU A 148 10.88 -0.35 0.22
C GLU A 148 10.21 -1.21 -0.85
N VAL A 149 10.81 -1.25 -2.05
CA VAL A 149 10.34 -2.04 -3.19
C VAL A 149 11.47 -2.95 -3.65
N GLY A 150 11.31 -4.26 -3.44
CA GLY A 150 12.31 -5.29 -3.72
C GLY A 150 12.49 -5.64 -5.20
N ASN A 151 11.59 -5.19 -6.06
CA ASN A 151 11.74 -5.29 -7.51
C ASN A 151 11.54 -3.91 -8.17
N ARG A 152 10.38 -3.70 -8.79
CA ARG A 152 10.08 -2.58 -9.67
C ARG A 152 8.98 -1.74 -9.08
N LEU A 153 9.19 -0.43 -9.10
CA LEU A 153 8.15 0.56 -8.84
C LEU A 153 7.64 1.10 -10.18
N THR A 154 6.33 1.03 -10.41
CA THR A 154 5.67 1.60 -11.60
C THR A 154 4.64 2.64 -11.17
N VAL A 155 4.79 3.86 -11.68
CA VAL A 155 3.87 4.97 -11.44
C VAL A 155 3.15 5.28 -12.75
N GLY A 156 1.89 4.87 -12.84
CA GLY A 156 1.08 4.94 -14.05
C GLY A 156 1.42 3.81 -15.03
N ALA A 157 0.83 2.63 -14.82
CA ALA A 157 0.97 1.52 -15.74
C ALA A 157 0.06 1.70 -16.97
N LEU A 158 -1.25 1.55 -16.79
CA LEU A 158 -2.28 1.92 -17.77
C LEU A 158 -3.18 3.06 -17.26
N GLY A 159 -3.35 3.15 -15.94
CA GLY A 159 -4.16 4.17 -15.26
C GLY A 159 -3.32 5.35 -14.76
N GLU A 160 -3.93 6.20 -13.94
CA GLU A 160 -3.27 7.35 -13.34
C GLU A 160 -2.47 6.93 -12.10
N GLY A 161 -1.18 7.28 -12.07
CA GLY A 161 -0.34 7.05 -10.91
C GLY A 161 0.34 8.33 -10.41
N THR A 162 0.29 8.55 -9.11
CA THR A 162 1.00 9.62 -8.42
C THR A 162 1.79 9.09 -7.23
N LEU A 163 3.06 9.46 -7.14
CA LEU A 163 3.92 9.22 -5.99
C LEU A 163 4.47 10.56 -5.48
N ASN A 164 4.20 10.87 -4.22
CA ASN A 164 4.73 12.03 -3.52
C ASN A 164 5.70 11.55 -2.43
N VAL A 165 6.92 12.07 -2.44
CA VAL A 165 7.95 11.84 -1.43
C VAL A 165 8.30 13.17 -0.81
N GLU A 166 7.97 13.32 0.48
CA GLU A 166 7.95 14.61 1.14
C GLU A 166 8.67 14.57 2.49
N ALA A 167 9.09 15.74 2.96
CA ALA A 167 9.53 15.97 4.35
C ALA A 167 10.64 15.01 4.88
N GLY A 168 11.56 14.57 4.02
CA GLY A 168 12.66 13.69 4.42
C GLY A 168 12.32 12.19 4.36
N ALA A 169 11.23 11.81 3.70
CA ALA A 169 10.92 10.41 3.46
C ALA A 169 11.94 9.73 2.55
N ASP A 170 12.14 8.43 2.76
CA ASP A 170 12.98 7.59 1.91
C ASP A 170 12.14 6.56 1.16
N VAL A 171 12.30 6.53 -0.16
CA VAL A 171 11.78 5.48 -1.04
C VAL A 171 12.97 4.74 -1.63
N THR A 172 12.99 3.42 -1.55
CA THR A 172 14.06 2.60 -2.14
C THR A 172 13.47 1.60 -3.12
N VAL A 173 14.02 1.55 -4.32
CA VAL A 173 13.65 0.58 -5.36
C VAL A 173 14.87 -0.23 -5.74
N ALA A 174 14.80 -1.55 -5.56
CA ALA A 174 15.94 -2.44 -5.78
C ALA A 174 16.33 -2.58 -7.25
N GLU A 175 15.35 -2.52 -8.16
CA GLU A 175 15.60 -2.57 -9.60
C GLU A 175 15.31 -1.23 -10.29
N ASN A 176 14.09 -1.05 -10.80
CA ASN A 176 13.75 0.02 -11.74
C ASN A 176 12.51 0.78 -11.26
N LEU A 177 12.58 2.11 -11.38
CA LEU A 177 11.42 2.99 -11.32
C LEU A 177 10.97 3.32 -12.74
N TYR A 178 9.71 3.03 -13.07
CA TYR A 178 9.08 3.45 -14.31
C TYR A 178 7.97 4.45 -14.05
N VAL A 179 7.89 5.49 -14.88
CA VAL A 179 6.83 6.51 -14.81
C VAL A 179 6.17 6.60 -16.18
N GLY A 180 4.89 6.27 -16.26
CA GLY A 180 4.11 6.32 -17.50
C GLY A 180 4.57 5.35 -18.58
N ILE A 181 4.32 4.06 -18.40
CA ILE A 181 4.83 3.01 -19.33
C ILE A 181 3.90 2.71 -20.51
N SER A 182 2.66 3.19 -20.50
CA SER A 182 1.72 2.98 -21.60
C SER A 182 1.71 4.14 -22.59
N ALA A 183 2.02 3.84 -23.85
CA ALA A 183 1.86 4.79 -24.96
C ALA A 183 0.40 5.25 -25.18
N ALA A 184 -0.57 4.59 -24.54
CA ALA A 184 -1.99 4.93 -24.61
C ALA A 184 -2.51 5.73 -23.40
N SER A 185 -1.71 5.97 -22.35
CA SER A 185 -2.22 6.74 -21.21
C SER A 185 -2.28 8.22 -21.56
N ALA A 186 -3.49 8.81 -21.53
CA ALA A 186 -3.69 10.26 -21.64
C ALA A 186 -3.43 10.99 -20.30
N PHE A 187 -3.10 10.25 -19.24
CA PHE A 187 -2.89 10.77 -17.89
C PHE A 187 -1.47 11.30 -17.71
N ASN A 188 -1.35 12.33 -16.87
CA ASN A 188 -0.06 12.77 -16.37
C ASN A 188 0.31 11.88 -15.18
N HIS A 189 1.42 11.16 -15.27
CA HIS A 189 1.95 10.38 -14.15
C HIS A 189 3.02 11.19 -13.47
N THR A 190 2.96 11.28 -12.15
CA THR A 190 3.85 12.18 -11.41
C THR A 190 4.61 11.44 -10.34
N VAL A 191 5.91 11.70 -10.29
CA VAL A 191 6.76 11.42 -9.13
C VAL A 191 7.27 12.77 -8.66
N THR A 192 6.88 13.16 -7.46
CA THR A 192 7.23 14.45 -6.87
C THR A 192 8.10 14.19 -5.64
N VAL A 193 9.33 14.71 -5.65
CA VAL A 193 10.23 14.65 -4.49
C VAL A 193 10.44 16.06 -3.96
N THR A 194 10.02 16.31 -2.73
CA THR A 194 10.12 17.63 -2.08
C THR A 194 10.57 17.50 -0.64
N GLY A 195 11.12 18.58 -0.07
CA GLY A 195 11.67 18.58 1.29
C GLY A 195 13.16 18.21 1.33
N THR A 196 13.84 18.68 2.37
CA THR A 196 15.25 18.34 2.60
C THR A 196 15.38 16.86 2.96
N SER A 197 16.40 16.21 2.43
CA SER A 197 16.73 14.80 2.69
C SER A 197 15.75 13.77 2.14
N SER A 198 14.72 14.16 1.40
CA SER A 198 13.85 13.18 0.73
C SER A 198 14.62 12.45 -0.38
N THR A 199 14.50 11.12 -0.45
CA THR A 199 15.23 10.30 -1.43
C THR A 199 14.34 9.33 -2.20
N ILE A 200 14.73 9.05 -3.44
CA ILE A 200 14.26 7.95 -4.28
C ILE A 200 15.42 7.33 -5.06
#